data_AF-A0A1H3UAI6-F1
#
_entry.id   AF-A0A1H3UAI6-F1
#
_cell.length_a   1.000
_cell.length_b   1.000
_cell.length_c   1.000
_cell.angle_alpha   90.00
_cell.angle_beta   90.00
_cell.angle_gamma   90.00
#
_symmetry.space_group_name_H-M   'P 1'
#
loop_
_entity.id
_entity.type
_entity.pdbx_description
1 polymer ?
#
loop_
_entity_poly.entity_id
_entity_poly.type
_entity_poly.pdbx_seq_one_letter_code
_entity_poly.pdbx_strand_id
1 'polypeptide(L)' 'MQPIVPPPLTATLGELNDAVRQLPAAAEHSAPARLRREAIALADVIHRDGEGAHTAEASRLLRRIRGYLVDASEPKP' A
#
# COMPACT_ATOMS: atom_id res chain seq x y z
N MET A 1 19.57 -17.14 -13.78
CA MET A 1 18.87 -16.17 -12.91
C MET A 1 17.75 -15.56 -13.73
N GLN A 2 16.48 -15.78 -13.39
CA GLN A 2 15.39 -15.14 -14.12
C GLN A 2 15.34 -13.65 -13.74
N PRO A 3 15.23 -12.72 -14.71
CA PRO A 3 15.02 -11.31 -14.40
C PRO A 3 13.67 -11.17 -13.70
N ILE A 4 13.68 -10.63 -12.49
CA ILE A 4 12.46 -10.21 -11.79
C ILE A 4 11.98 -8.96 -12.53
N VAL A 5 11.08 -9.16 -13.50
CA VAL A 5 10.39 -8.04 -14.14
C VAL A 5 9.46 -7.46 -13.08
N PRO A 6 9.63 -6.20 -12.65
CA PRO A 6 8.72 -5.61 -11.68
C PRO A 6 7.29 -5.65 -12.25
N PRO A 7 6.28 -6.01 -11.44
CA PRO A 7 4.91 -6.05 -11.92
C PRO A 7 4.51 -4.67 -12.46
N PRO A 8 3.64 -4.62 -13.49
CA PRO A 8 3.14 -3.35 -14.00
C PRO A 8 2.50 -2.54 -12.87
N LEU A 9 2.65 -1.21 -12.90
CA LEU A 9 2.14 -0.34 -11.83
C LEU A 9 0.67 -0.61 -11.54
N THR A 10 -0.14 -0.82 -12.58
CA THR A 10 -1.57 -1.13 -12.49
C THR A 10 -1.85 -2.35 -11.60
N ALA A 11 -1.01 -3.39 -11.65
CA ALA A 11 -1.13 -4.54 -10.75
C ALA A 11 -0.79 -4.15 -9.29
N THR A 12 0.28 -3.36 -9.10
CA THR A 12 0.67 -2.86 -7.77
C THR A 12 -0.40 -1.97 -7.15
N LEU A 13 -1.07 -1.13 -7.95
CA LEU A 13 -2.17 -0.27 -7.51
C LEU A 13 -3.43 -1.07 -7.17
N GLY A 14 -3.73 -2.11 -7.94
CA GLY A 14 -4.79 -3.06 -7.59
C GLY A 14 -4.56 -3.70 -6.23
N GLU A 15 -3.37 -4.28 -6.03
CA GLU A 15 -2.98 -4.89 -4.75
C GLU A 15 -2.98 -3.89 -3.58
N LEU A 16 -2.55 -2.65 -3.82
CA LEU A 16 -2.58 -1.58 -2.83
C LEU A 16 -4.01 -1.25 -2.41
N ASN A 17 -4.92 -1.09 -3.37
CA ASN A 17 -6.33 -0.79 -3.08
C ASN A 17 -6.99 -1.91 -2.26
N ASP A 18 -6.73 -3.17 -2.62
CA ASP A 18 -7.25 -4.32 -1.88
C ASP A 18 -6.69 -4.40 -0.46
N ALA A 19 -5.40 -4.10 -0.28
CA ALA A 19 -4.77 -4.07 1.04
C ALA A 19 -5.32 -2.92 1.92
N VAL A 20 -5.56 -1.75 1.33
CA VAL A 20 -6.17 -0.60 2.02
C VAL A 20 -7.59 -0.92 2.50
N ARG A 21 -8.38 -1.65 1.70
CA ARG A 21 -9.74 -2.09 2.07
C ARG A 21 -9.75 -3.06 3.26
N GLN A 22 -8.68 -3.81 3.46
CA GLN A 22 -8.52 -4.74 4.59
C GLN A 22 -8.07 -4.05 5.89
N LEU A 23 -7.63 -2.79 5.83
CA LEU A 23 -7.26 -2.07 7.04
C LEU A 23 -8.48 -1.91 7.97
N PRO A 24 -8.34 -2.13 9.29
CA PRO A 24 -9.43 -2.02 10.25
C PRO A 24 -9.90 -0.57 10.40
N ALA A 25 -11.21 -0.35 10.47
CA ALA A 25 -11.78 0.96 10.79
C ALA A 25 -11.28 1.37 12.18
N ALA A 26 -10.55 2.48 12.26
CA ALA A 26 -9.78 2.82 13.44
C ALA A 26 -9.73 4.34 13.62
N ALA A 27 -9.39 4.78 14.82
CA ALA A 27 -9.29 6.19 15.18
C ALA A 27 -8.37 6.97 14.21
N GLU A 28 -8.63 8.26 14.04
CA GLU A 28 -7.95 9.13 13.07
C GLU A 28 -6.41 9.15 13.19
N HIS A 29 -5.90 8.98 14.40
CA HIS A 29 -4.46 8.97 14.69
C HIS A 29 -3.82 7.57 14.73
N SER A 30 -4.60 6.53 14.43
CA SER A 30 -4.11 5.16 14.41
C SER A 30 -3.19 4.88 13.21
N ALA A 31 -2.33 3.86 13.34
CA ALA A 31 -1.51 3.35 12.24
C ALA A 31 -2.32 3.05 10.96
N PRO A 32 -3.45 2.31 10.99
CA PRO A 32 -4.26 2.07 9.79
C PRO A 32 -4.85 3.35 9.19
N ALA A 33 -5.25 4.34 10.00
CA ALA A 33 -5.73 5.62 9.46
C ALA A 33 -4.61 6.41 8.75
N ARG A 34 -3.38 6.39 9.29
CA ARG A 34 -2.20 6.97 8.62
C ARG A 34 -1.91 6.28 7.29
N LEU A 35 -1.91 4.94 7.27
CA LEU A 35 -1.67 4.16 6.05
C LEU A 35 -2.71 4.44 4.95
N ARG A 36 -4.00 4.62 5.31
CA ARG A 36 -5.02 5.04 4.33
C ARG A 36 -4.74 6.42 3.73
N ARG A 37 -4.38 7.41 4.57
CA ARG A 37 -4.06 8.76 4.09
C ARG A 37 -2.86 8.75 3.15
N GLU A 38 -1.83 7.98 3.48
CA GLU A 38 -0.66 7.81 2.61
C GLU A 38 -1.05 7.17 1.26
N ALA A 39 -1.95 6.19 1.25
CA ALA A 39 -2.42 5.57 0.00
C ALA A 39 -3.23 6.54 -0.88
N ILE A 40 -4.09 7.36 -0.27
CA ILE A 40 -4.86 8.39 -0.98
C ILE A 40 -3.91 9.45 -1.57
N ALA A 41 -2.98 9.96 -0.77
CA ALA A 41 -2.01 10.95 -1.22
C ALA A 41 -1.14 10.42 -2.37
N LEU A 42 -0.73 9.16 -2.32
CA LEU A 42 0.03 8.53 -3.40
C LEU A 42 -0.82 8.39 -4.68
N ALA A 43 -2.10 8.03 -4.57
CA ALA A 43 -2.99 7.96 -5.72
C ALA A 43 -3.15 9.34 -6.39
N ASP A 44 -3.27 10.41 -5.60
CA ASP A 44 -3.35 11.78 -6.12
C ASP A 44 -2.06 12.19 -6.86
N VAL A 45 -0.91 11.81 -6.33
CA VAL A 45 0.41 12.09 -6.94
C VAL A 45 0.57 11.31 -8.25
N ILE A 46 0.22 10.02 -8.27
CA ILE A 46 0.26 9.19 -9.49
C ILE A 46 -0.66 9.75 -10.57
N HIS A 47 -1.85 10.22 -10.19
CA HIS A 47 -2.79 10.82 -11.13
C HIS A 47 -2.24 12.10 -11.77
N ARG A 48 -1.41 12.87 -11.05
CA ARG A 48 -0.82 14.13 -11.53
C ARG A 48 0.45 13.91 -12.35
N ASP A 49 1.36 13.06 -11.87
CA ASP A 49 2.71 12.93 -12.41
C ASP A 49 2.87 11.78 -13.41
N GLY A 50 1.87 10.91 -13.49
CA GLY A 50 1.89 9.71 -14.32
C GLY A 50 2.54 8.50 -13.65
N GLU A 51 2.23 7.35 -14.21
CA GLU A 51 2.47 6.03 -13.60
C GLU A 51 3.97 5.70 -13.39
N GLY A 52 4.84 6.07 -14.33
CA GLY A 52 6.21 5.55 -14.38
C GLY A 52 7.12 5.91 -13.20
N ALA A 53 6.87 7.02 -12.49
CA ALA A 53 7.76 7.52 -11.44
C ALA A 53 7.50 6.89 -10.04
N HIS A 54 6.32 6.29 -9.84
CA HIS A 54 5.78 6.06 -8.50
C HIS A 54 5.59 4.58 -8.12
N THR A 55 5.98 3.66 -9.01
CA THR A 55 5.92 2.19 -8.76
C THR A 55 6.69 1.77 -7.53
N ALA A 56 7.87 2.37 -7.29
CA ALA A 56 8.68 2.06 -6.12
C ALA A 56 8.00 2.50 -4.81
N GLU A 57 7.34 3.65 -4.82
CA GLU A 57 6.62 4.18 -3.66
C GLU A 57 5.36 3.36 -3.36
N ALA A 58 4.58 3.02 -4.40
CA ALA A 58 3.42 2.13 -4.28
C ALA A 58 3.81 0.75 -3.72
N SER A 59 4.92 0.18 -4.19
CA SER A 59 5.45 -1.10 -3.70
C SER A 59 5.86 -1.03 -2.22
N ARG A 60 6.49 0.09 -1.80
CA ARG A 60 6.89 0.30 -0.39
C ARG A 60 5.67 0.44 0.52
N LEU A 61 4.68 1.21 0.09
CA LEU A 61 3.45 1.40 0.86
C LEU A 61 2.67 0.08 0.98
N LEU A 62 2.52 -0.67 -0.11
CA LEU A 62 1.90 -2.00 -0.10
C LEU A 62 2.59 -2.95 0.89
N ARG A 63 3.93 -2.98 0.92
CA ARG A 63 4.69 -3.81 1.87
C ARG A 63 4.40 -3.41 3.32
N ARG A 64 4.31 -2.10 3.63
CA ARG A 64 3.99 -1.62 4.98
C ARG A 64 2.57 -1.98 5.40
N ILE A 65 1.60 -1.85 4.50
CA ILE A 65 0.21 -2.25 4.77
C ILE A 65 0.12 -3.75 5.02
N ARG A 66 0.76 -4.57 4.16
CA ARG A 66 0.81 -6.02 4.36
C ARG A 66 1.48 -6.40 5.68
N GLY A 67 2.60 -5.78 6.02
CA GLY A 67 3.27 -5.99 7.31
C GLY A 67 2.35 -5.69 8.49
N TYR A 68 1.66 -4.54 8.46
CA TYR A 68 0.69 -4.21 9.49
C TYR A 68 -0.46 -5.23 9.58
N LEU A 69 -1.01 -5.68 8.45
CA LEU A 69 -2.10 -6.66 8.44
C LEU A 69 -1.65 -8.02 9.01
N VAL A 70 -0.43 -8.45 8.71
CA VAL A 70 0.17 -9.67 9.29
C VAL A 70 0.33 -9.49 10.81
N ASP A 71 1.00 -8.42 11.25
CA ASP A 71 1.23 -8.14 12.67
C ASP A 71 -0.08 -7.99 13.47
N ALA A 72 -1.13 -7.43 12.86
CA ALA A 72 -2.44 -7.29 13.47
C ALA A 72 -3.24 -8.59 13.53
N SER A 73 -2.89 -9.56 12.67
CA SER A 73 -3.51 -10.89 12.63
C SER A 73 -2.84 -11.92 13.54
N GLU A 74 -1.59 -11.66 13.97
CA GLU A 74 -0.90 -12.54 14.91
C GLU A 74 -1.49 -12.38 16.32
N PRO A 75 -1.91 -13.48 16.97
CA PRO A 75 -2.33 -13.42 18.37
C PRO A 75 -1.12 -13.05 19.23
N LYS A 76 -1.22 -11.93 19.96
CA LYS A 76 -0.20 -11.56 20.95
C LYS A 76 -0.13 -12.65 22.04
N PRO A 77 1.07 -13.08 22.45
CA PRO A 77 1.26 -14.09 23.50
C PRO A 77 0.76 -13.62 24.87
#